data_AF-A0A1J0TW98-F1
#
_entry.id   AF-A0A1J0TW98-F1
#
_cell.length_a   1.000
_cell.length_b   1.000
_cell.length_c   1.000
_cell.angle_alpha   90.00
_cell.angle_beta   90.00
_cell.angle_gamma   90.00
#
_symmetry.space_group_name_H-M   'P 1'
#
loop_
_entity.id
_entity.type
_entity.pdbx_description
1 polymer ?
#
loop_
_entity_poly.entity_id
_entity_poly.type
_entity_poly.pdbx_seq_one_letter_code
_entity_poly.pdbx_strand_id
1 'polypeptide(L)'
;MPKTPERWLLTWESAEHAVEIDDAGLGRRITWTIDGEEIATKKTSDDKVVLDGHERGAIAVRLPTFIGPARRVTWWDGDTELGAAAAALTGIGGVDLDPEPGSKAAVREEWIRAHPRKYAAQRTAVAVAGVAVPLIALWLLAQIPIPEIDWPDWDTNIPWPDIPWPDIPWPTISLPEFSLFDFTVPEWVKAVADKAKYVWPVVLAAVLANREVARRRRQDERKRQTDDPPTDSED
;
A
#
# COMPACT_ATOMS: atom_id res chain seq x y z
N MET A 1 -17.25 16.66 23.80
CA MET A 1 -15.92 16.30 24.35
C MET A 1 -14.92 16.39 23.21
N PRO A 2 -13.78 17.07 23.38
CA PRO A 2 -12.71 17.01 22.39
C PRO A 2 -12.31 15.55 22.22
N LYS A 3 -12.21 15.10 20.97
CA LYS A 3 -11.81 13.74 20.66
C LYS A 3 -10.31 13.66 20.97
N THR A 4 -9.89 12.66 21.74
CA THR A 4 -8.46 12.45 22.01
C THR A 4 -7.72 12.25 20.69
N PRO A 5 -6.59 12.95 20.46
CA PRO A 5 -5.76 12.73 19.28
C PRO A 5 -5.34 11.27 19.17
N GLU A 6 -5.26 10.76 17.95
CA GLU A 6 -4.65 9.45 17.70
C GLU A 6 -3.13 9.62 17.70
N ARG A 7 -2.41 8.84 18.51
CA ARG A 7 -0.95 8.93 18.64
C ARG A 7 -0.25 7.67 18.14
N TRP A 8 0.89 7.86 17.50
CA TRP A 8 1.79 6.82 17.00
C TRP A 8 3.20 7.11 17.49
N LEU A 9 3.90 6.09 17.97
CA LEU A 9 5.16 6.21 18.71
C LEU A 9 6.24 5.32 18.09
N LEU A 10 7.48 5.77 18.10
CA LEU A 10 8.65 4.97 17.78
C LEU A 10 9.83 5.48 18.60
N THR A 11 10.48 4.57 19.31
CA THR A 11 11.81 4.82 19.87
C THR A 11 12.84 4.29 18.88
N TRP A 12 13.79 5.14 18.50
CA TRP A 12 14.88 4.76 17.61
C TRP A 12 16.17 5.42 18.07
N GLU A 13 17.20 4.63 18.39
CA GLU A 13 18.52 5.14 18.82
C GLU A 13 18.43 6.19 19.96
N SER A 14 17.54 5.95 20.93
CA SER A 14 17.24 6.84 22.06
C SER A 14 16.43 8.11 21.76
N ALA A 15 16.07 8.37 20.49
CA ALA A 15 15.15 9.43 20.13
C ALA A 15 13.70 8.93 20.13
N GLU A 16 12.79 9.68 20.74
CA GLU A 16 11.36 9.37 20.79
C GLU A 16 10.60 10.12 19.71
N HIS A 17 10.22 9.42 18.64
CA HIS A 17 9.35 9.94 17.61
C HIS A 17 7.89 9.78 18.02
N ALA A 18 7.11 10.86 17.96
CA ALA A 18 5.67 10.81 18.14
C ALA A 18 4.94 11.50 16.98
N VAL A 19 3.88 10.87 16.49
CA VAL A 19 3.00 11.43 15.46
C VAL A 19 1.59 11.50 16.01
N GLU A 20 1.08 12.71 16.11
CA GLU A 20 -0.28 13.01 16.58
C GLU A 20 -1.18 13.34 15.40
N ILE A 21 -2.38 12.78 15.40
CA ILE A 21 -3.38 12.93 14.34
C ILE A 21 -4.68 13.43 14.97
N ASP A 22 -4.97 14.70 14.71
CA ASP A 22 -6.17 15.39 15.17
C ASP A 22 -7.21 15.56 14.07
N ASP A 23 -8.48 15.55 14.46
CA ASP A 23 -9.58 15.97 13.58
C ASP A 23 -9.50 17.51 13.38
N ALA A 24 -9.46 17.96 12.13
CA ALA A 24 -9.29 19.37 11.76
C ALA A 24 -10.36 19.85 10.75
N GLY A 25 -11.63 19.62 11.08
CA GLY A 25 -12.77 19.96 10.22
C GLY A 25 -12.98 18.90 9.13
N LEU A 26 -12.82 19.28 7.85
CA LEU A 26 -12.94 18.38 6.69
C LEU A 26 -11.69 17.52 6.43
N GLY A 27 -10.70 17.58 7.30
CA GLY A 27 -9.45 16.84 7.16
C GLY A 27 -8.82 16.56 8.52
N ARG A 28 -7.56 16.16 8.50
CA ARG A 28 -6.78 15.87 9.71
C ARG A 28 -5.58 16.79 9.80
N ARG A 29 -5.21 17.17 11.02
CA ARG A 29 -3.93 17.79 11.31
C ARG A 29 -3.01 16.70 11.82
N ILE A 30 -1.82 16.64 11.26
CA ILE A 30 -0.80 15.66 11.59
C ILE A 30 0.41 16.44 12.05
N THR A 31 0.88 16.14 13.25
CA THR A 31 2.02 16.79 13.88
C THR A 31 3.02 15.71 14.25
N TRP A 32 4.26 15.87 13.79
CA TRP A 32 5.38 14.99 14.12
C TRP A 32 6.32 15.71 15.07
N THR A 33 6.64 15.06 16.17
CA THR A 33 7.61 15.50 17.16
C THR A 33 8.73 14.48 17.35
N ILE A 34 9.90 14.95 17.76
CA ILE A 34 11.01 14.14 18.28
C ILE A 34 11.34 14.68 19.67
N ASP A 35 11.33 13.84 20.69
CA ASP A 35 11.60 14.22 22.10
C ASP A 35 10.73 15.41 22.57
N GLY A 36 9.52 15.53 22.01
CA GLY A 36 8.58 16.62 22.28
C GLY A 36 8.79 17.89 21.47
N GLU A 37 9.86 18.02 20.68
CA GLU A 37 10.09 19.13 19.75
C GLU A 37 9.32 18.92 18.44
N GLU A 38 8.56 19.91 17.99
CA GLU A 38 7.84 19.84 16.72
C GLU A 38 8.79 19.93 15.53
N ILE A 39 8.84 18.85 14.74
CA ILE A 39 9.64 18.78 13.51
C ILE A 39 8.83 19.24 12.31
N ALA A 40 7.58 18.78 12.19
CA ALA A 40 6.72 19.13 11.08
C ALA A 40 5.24 19.01 11.45
N THR A 41 4.44 19.92 10.90
CA THR A 41 2.97 19.90 10.98
C THR A 41 2.37 20.02 9.59
N LYS A 42 1.32 19.25 9.32
CA LYS A 42 0.57 19.35 8.06
C LYS A 42 -0.92 19.09 8.26
N LYS A 43 -1.74 19.93 7.64
CA LYS A 43 -3.18 19.69 7.49
C LYS A 43 -3.45 19.05 6.13
N THR A 44 -4.23 17.97 6.09
CA THR A 44 -4.53 17.25 4.86
C THR A 44 -5.93 16.64 4.88
N SER A 45 -6.51 16.46 3.70
CA SER A 45 -7.69 15.62 3.46
C SER A 45 -7.34 14.35 2.67
N ASP A 46 -6.07 14.17 2.30
CA ASP A 46 -5.62 13.09 1.44
C ASP A 46 -5.38 11.81 2.23
N ASP A 47 -5.62 10.66 1.60
CA ASP A 47 -5.37 9.33 2.16
C ASP A 47 -3.89 9.07 2.46
N LYS A 48 -2.99 9.84 1.87
CA LYS A 48 -1.54 9.73 2.06
C LYS A 48 -0.94 11.10 2.20
N VAL A 49 -0.16 11.29 3.24
CA VAL A 49 0.64 12.50 3.45
C VAL A 49 2.08 12.14 3.76
N VAL A 50 2.98 13.02 3.33
CA VAL A 50 4.39 13.02 3.75
C VAL A 50 4.66 14.34 4.47
N LEU A 51 5.30 14.24 5.63
CA LEU A 51 5.87 15.33 6.42
C LEU A 51 7.39 15.23 6.24
N ASP A 52 7.99 16.27 5.70
CA ASP A 52 9.43 16.37 5.46
C ASP A 52 10.06 17.14 6.63
N GLY A 53 10.93 16.47 7.38
CA GLY A 53 11.72 17.02 8.48
C GLY A 53 13.18 17.26 8.08
N HIS A 54 13.49 17.22 6.78
CA HIS A 54 14.81 17.44 6.22
C HIS A 54 15.85 16.47 6.81
N GLU A 55 16.86 17.00 7.51
CA GLU A 55 17.93 16.22 8.14
C GLU A 55 17.40 15.25 9.21
N ARG A 56 16.24 15.53 9.81
CA ARG A 56 15.58 14.62 10.77
C ARG A 56 14.81 13.49 10.10
N GLY A 57 14.79 13.46 8.77
CA GLY A 57 14.11 12.46 7.98
C GLY A 57 12.70 12.86 7.56
N ALA A 58 11.84 11.88 7.30
CA ALA A 58 10.46 12.10 6.84
C ALA A 58 9.48 11.08 7.42
N ILE A 59 8.25 11.53 7.67
CA ILE A 59 7.13 10.68 8.09
C ILE A 59 6.13 10.56 6.95
N ALA A 60 5.75 9.33 6.58
CA ALA A 60 4.55 9.10 5.78
C ALA A 60 3.42 8.56 6.64
N VAL A 61 2.25 9.20 6.56
CA VAL A 61 1.01 8.72 7.19
C VAL A 61 0.06 8.23 6.11
N ARG A 62 -0.47 7.02 6.30
CA ARG A 62 -1.57 6.48 5.49
C ARG A 62 -2.87 6.54 6.27
N LEU A 63 -3.76 7.40 5.85
CA LEU A 63 -5.10 7.57 6.38
C LEU A 63 -6.09 6.62 5.69
N PRO A 64 -7.22 6.30 6.33
CA PRO A 64 -8.30 5.60 5.65
C PRO A 64 -9.08 6.57 4.74
N THR A 65 -9.49 6.09 3.57
CA THR A 65 -10.28 6.83 2.56
C THR A 65 -11.57 7.45 3.08
N PHE A 66 -12.16 6.88 4.13
CA PHE A 66 -13.43 7.36 4.68
C PHE A 66 -13.28 7.76 6.15
N ILE A 67 -13.39 6.79 7.05
CA ILE A 67 -13.42 7.03 8.50
C ILE A 67 -12.57 5.96 9.19
N GLY A 68 -11.95 6.34 10.30
CA GLY A 68 -11.24 5.41 11.19
C GLY A 68 -9.81 5.83 11.51
N PRO A 69 -9.08 4.98 12.26
CA PRO A 69 -7.70 5.26 12.61
C PRO A 69 -6.78 5.20 11.39
N ALA A 70 -5.63 5.87 11.48
CA ALA A 70 -4.57 5.73 10.48
C ALA A 70 -4.22 4.25 10.28
N ARG A 71 -3.82 3.90 9.06
CA ARG A 71 -3.49 2.53 8.65
C ARG A 71 -2.04 2.18 8.91
N ARG A 72 -1.15 3.16 8.74
CA ARG A 72 0.29 3.01 8.94
C ARG A 72 0.92 4.39 9.05
N VAL A 73 1.89 4.50 9.95
CA VAL A 73 2.81 5.63 10.03
C VAL A 73 4.22 5.05 9.91
N THR A 74 5.04 5.62 9.03
CA THR A 74 6.38 5.10 8.76
C THR A 74 7.35 6.28 8.76
N TRP A 75 8.49 6.10 9.41
CA TRP A 75 9.60 7.05 9.43
C TRP A 75 10.73 6.58 8.50
N TRP A 76 11.36 7.53 7.82
CA TRP A 76 12.58 7.36 7.05
C TRP A 76 13.64 8.29 7.56
N ASP A 77 14.84 7.75 7.73
CA ASP A 77 16.02 8.50 8.15
C ASP A 77 16.45 9.52 7.07
N GLY A 78 16.98 10.65 7.53
CA GLY A 78 17.54 11.73 6.71
C GLY A 78 18.66 11.23 5.79
N ASP A 79 19.45 10.27 6.25
CA ASP A 79 20.63 9.74 5.57
C ASP A 79 20.31 8.72 4.45
N THR A 80 19.04 8.57 4.07
CA THR A 80 18.64 7.67 2.98
C THR A 80 19.20 8.16 1.63
N GLU A 81 19.80 7.28 0.82
CA GLU A 81 20.40 7.61 -0.50
C GLU A 81 19.46 8.37 -1.45
N LEU A 82 18.17 8.07 -1.42
CA LEU A 82 17.14 8.70 -2.26
C LEU A 82 16.68 10.08 -1.72
N GLY A 83 17.08 10.43 -0.49
CA GLY A 83 16.46 11.47 0.33
C GLY A 83 15.19 10.97 1.05
N ALA A 84 15.03 11.32 2.32
CA ALA A 84 13.96 10.82 3.19
C ALA A 84 12.55 11.07 2.64
N ALA A 85 12.27 12.29 2.16
CA ALA A 85 10.96 12.64 1.61
C ALA A 85 10.62 11.84 0.34
N ALA A 86 11.60 11.62 -0.55
CA ALA A 86 11.40 10.81 -1.75
C ALA A 86 11.21 9.32 -1.40
N ALA A 87 11.98 8.79 -0.46
CA ALA A 87 11.81 7.44 0.05
C ALA A 87 10.41 7.26 0.69
N ALA A 88 9.95 8.24 1.48
CA ALA A 88 8.61 8.26 2.08
C ALA A 88 7.50 8.30 1.01
N LEU A 89 7.70 9.04 -0.09
CA LEU A 89 6.79 9.08 -1.23
C LEU A 89 6.72 7.73 -1.97
N THR A 90 7.82 7.00 -2.11
CA THR A 90 7.77 5.65 -2.72
C THR A 90 7.22 4.61 -1.74
N GLY A 91 7.39 4.82 -0.44
CA GLY A 91 7.03 3.87 0.60
C GLY A 91 8.00 2.68 0.69
N ILE A 92 9.18 2.80 0.09
CA ILE A 92 10.23 1.76 0.10
C ILE A 92 11.14 2.01 1.31
N GLY A 93 11.34 1.00 2.14
CA GLY A 93 12.15 1.11 3.36
C GLY A 93 11.37 1.69 4.55
N GLY A 94 12.11 2.37 5.43
CA GLY A 94 11.60 3.02 6.64
C GLY A 94 11.34 2.06 7.81
N VAL A 95 11.07 2.65 8.97
CA VAL A 95 10.67 1.98 10.21
C VAL A 95 9.25 2.39 10.54
N ASP A 96 8.36 1.42 10.75
CA ASP A 96 6.97 1.70 11.06
C ASP A 96 6.84 2.14 12.53
N LEU A 97 6.04 3.17 12.81
CA LEU A 97 5.66 3.54 14.17
C LEU A 97 4.58 2.59 14.67
N ASP A 98 4.51 2.40 15.99
CA ASP A 98 3.48 1.63 16.65
C ASP A 98 2.37 2.56 17.18
N PRO A 99 1.09 2.17 17.07
CA PRO A 99 0.00 2.96 17.61
C PRO A 99 0.02 2.95 19.14
N GLU A 100 -0.46 4.04 19.75
CA GLU A 100 -0.55 4.17 21.21
C GLU A 100 -1.32 2.98 21.82
N PRO A 101 -0.78 2.34 22.89
CA PRO A 101 -1.43 1.20 23.55
C PRO A 101 -2.87 1.49 23.98
N GLY A 102 -3.77 0.54 23.75
CA GLY A 102 -5.20 0.70 24.06
C GLY A 102 -6.00 1.56 23.07
N SER A 103 -5.36 2.17 22.08
CA SER A 103 -6.06 2.87 20.99
C SER A 103 -6.78 1.91 20.04
N LYS A 104 -7.75 2.42 19.26
CA LYS A 104 -8.42 1.63 18.21
C LYS A 104 -7.43 1.12 17.15
N ALA A 105 -6.37 1.88 16.90
CA ALA A 105 -5.31 1.49 15.97
C ALA A 105 -4.52 0.29 16.54
N ALA A 106 -4.17 0.32 17.83
CA ALA A 106 -3.48 -0.77 18.52
C ALA A 106 -4.30 -2.07 18.55
N VAL A 107 -5.58 -2.00 18.89
CA VAL A 107 -6.48 -3.17 18.88
C VAL A 107 -6.54 -3.83 17.50
N ARG A 108 -6.59 -3.01 16.43
CA ARG A 108 -6.57 -3.53 15.06
C ARG A 108 -5.23 -4.21 14.74
N GLU A 109 -4.12 -3.61 15.14
CA GLU A 109 -2.79 -4.15 14.88
C GLU A 109 -2.54 -5.46 15.62
N GLU A 110 -2.94 -5.55 16.89
CA GLU A 110 -2.92 -6.79 17.67
C GLU A 110 -3.77 -7.88 17.01
N TRP A 111 -4.97 -7.54 16.54
CA TRP A 111 -5.82 -8.51 15.84
C TRP A 111 -5.17 -9.03 14.55
N ILE A 112 -4.53 -8.14 13.78
CA ILE A 112 -3.79 -8.51 12.56
C ILE A 112 -2.63 -9.44 12.91
N ARG A 113 -1.88 -9.12 13.98
CA ARG A 113 -0.74 -9.92 14.46
C ARG A 113 -1.19 -11.30 14.94
N ALA A 114 -2.33 -11.40 15.62
CA ALA A 114 -2.92 -12.66 16.08
C ALA A 114 -3.50 -13.52 14.93
N HIS A 115 -3.95 -12.89 13.84
CA HIS A 115 -4.65 -13.57 12.74
C HIS A 115 -4.07 -13.27 11.35
N PRO A 116 -2.75 -13.49 11.12
CA PRO A 116 -2.09 -13.06 9.90
C PRO A 116 -2.67 -13.74 8.65
N ARG A 117 -3.00 -15.03 8.74
CA ARG A 117 -3.60 -15.79 7.62
C ARG A 117 -5.01 -15.29 7.27
N LYS A 118 -5.83 -14.97 8.26
CA LYS A 118 -7.20 -14.46 8.02
C LYS A 118 -7.15 -13.07 7.40
N TYR A 119 -6.26 -12.21 7.90
CA TYR A 119 -6.05 -10.88 7.33
C TYR A 119 -5.56 -10.97 5.88
N ALA A 120 -4.55 -11.80 5.59
CA ALA A 120 -4.06 -12.01 4.24
C ALA A 120 -5.17 -12.54 3.31
N ALA A 121 -5.92 -13.55 3.74
CA ALA A 121 -7.03 -14.12 2.96
C ALA A 121 -8.12 -13.08 2.66
N GLN A 122 -8.52 -12.27 3.64
CA GLN A 122 -9.49 -11.19 3.44
C GLN A 122 -8.98 -10.15 2.44
N ARG A 123 -7.70 -9.75 2.54
CA ARG A 123 -7.10 -8.77 1.63
C ARG A 123 -7.01 -9.31 0.20
N THR A 124 -6.66 -10.58 0.04
CA THR A 124 -6.69 -11.25 -1.26
C THR A 124 -8.11 -11.33 -1.81
N ALA A 125 -9.11 -11.69 -0.99
CA ALA A 125 -10.51 -11.74 -1.41
C ALA A 125 -11.02 -10.37 -1.89
N VAL A 126 -10.68 -9.28 -1.19
CA VAL A 126 -11.02 -7.91 -1.61
C VAL A 126 -10.35 -7.55 -2.93
N ALA A 127 -9.07 -7.91 -3.12
CA ALA A 127 -8.36 -7.66 -4.37
C ALA A 127 -8.99 -8.43 -5.55
N VAL A 128 -9.35 -9.71 -5.34
CA VAL A 128 -10.03 -10.54 -6.33
C VAL A 128 -11.41 -9.96 -6.66
N ALA A 129 -12.17 -9.54 -5.65
CA ALA A 129 -13.47 -8.89 -5.86
C ALA A 129 -13.34 -7.61 -6.71
N GLY A 130 -12.29 -6.81 -6.48
CA GLY A 130 -12.01 -5.60 -7.26
C GLY A 130 -11.83 -5.86 -8.77
N VAL A 131 -11.37 -7.05 -9.16
CA VAL A 131 -11.23 -7.45 -10.57
C VAL A 131 -12.47 -8.20 -11.07
N ALA A 132 -13.03 -9.12 -10.27
CA ALA A 132 -14.13 -9.98 -10.67
C ALA A 132 -15.45 -9.21 -10.84
N VAL A 133 -15.77 -8.29 -9.92
CA VAL A 133 -17.01 -7.51 -9.96
C VAL A 133 -17.19 -6.72 -11.26
N PRO A 134 -16.22 -5.92 -11.76
CA PRO A 134 -16.41 -5.20 -13.02
C PRO A 134 -16.51 -6.13 -14.23
N LEU A 135 -15.81 -7.27 -14.23
CA LEU A 135 -15.95 -8.27 -15.31
C LEU A 135 -17.33 -8.93 -15.31
N ILE A 136 -17.86 -9.28 -14.15
CA ILE A 136 -19.22 -9.81 -14.00
C ILE A 136 -20.25 -8.76 -14.44
N ALA A 137 -20.06 -7.50 -14.05
CA ALA A 137 -20.95 -6.40 -14.47
C ALA A 137 -20.94 -6.21 -15.99
N LEU A 138 -19.76 -6.23 -16.63
CA LEU A 138 -19.64 -6.15 -18.09
C LEU A 138 -20.29 -7.35 -18.78
N TRP A 139 -20.07 -8.56 -18.25
CA TRP A 139 -20.71 -9.76 -18.76
C TRP A 139 -22.24 -9.68 -18.66
N LEU A 140 -22.78 -9.24 -17.52
CA LEU A 140 -24.22 -9.01 -17.34
C LEU A 140 -24.77 -7.93 -18.29
N LEU A 141 -24.04 -6.84 -18.51
CA LEU A 141 -24.42 -5.79 -19.44
C LEU A 141 -24.48 -6.31 -20.88
N ALA A 142 -23.55 -7.19 -21.27
CA ALA A 142 -23.53 -7.83 -22.59
C ALA A 142 -24.69 -8.81 -22.80
N GLN A 143 -25.37 -9.27 -21.75
CA GLN A 143 -26.58 -10.09 -21.86
C GLN A 143 -27.84 -9.25 -22.10
N ILE A 144 -27.78 -7.93 -21.95
CA ILE A 144 -28.92 -7.06 -22.22
C ILE A 144 -29.11 -7.00 -23.74
N PRO A 145 -30.25 -7.46 -24.29
CA PRO A 145 -30.52 -7.33 -25.70
C PRO A 145 -30.65 -5.84 -26.03
N ILE A 146 -29.71 -5.33 -26.84
CA ILE A 146 -29.78 -3.97 -27.35
C ILE A 146 -30.85 -4.00 -28.45
N PRO A 147 -31.92 -3.18 -28.36
CA PRO A 147 -32.89 -3.10 -29.44
C PRO A 147 -32.19 -2.65 -30.72
N GLU A 148 -32.52 -3.28 -31.84
CA GLU A 148 -32.09 -2.81 -33.16
C GLU A 148 -32.65 -1.40 -33.35
N ILE A 149 -31.76 -0.41 -33.24
CA ILE A 149 -32.05 0.96 -33.60
C ILE A 149 -31.72 1.06 -35.08
N ASP A 150 -32.73 1.34 -35.90
CA ASP A 150 -32.54 1.75 -37.29
C ASP A 150 -31.79 3.08 -37.30
N TRP A 151 -30.47 3.00 -37.35
CA TRP A 151 -29.62 4.16 -37.55
C TRP A 151 -29.84 4.67 -38.98
N PRO A 152 -30.01 5.98 -39.18
CA PRO A 152 -30.17 6.54 -40.53
C PRO A 152 -28.97 6.17 -41.39
N ASP A 153 -29.19 5.74 -42.63
CA ASP A 153 -28.13 5.39 -43.59
C ASP A 153 -27.28 6.64 -43.89
N TRP A 154 -26.15 6.77 -43.20
CA TRP A 154 -25.19 7.84 -43.42
C TRP A 154 -24.24 7.35 -44.51
N ASP A 155 -24.34 7.97 -45.71
CA ASP A 155 -23.37 7.75 -46.79
C ASP A 155 -21.96 8.08 -46.28
N THR A 156 -21.21 7.05 -45.93
CA THR A 156 -19.92 7.15 -45.24
C THR A 156 -18.76 7.25 -46.23
N ASN A 157 -19.00 7.68 -47.46
CA ASN A 157 -17.94 7.81 -48.46
C ASN A 157 -17.10 9.07 -48.23
N ILE A 158 -16.50 9.17 -47.04
CA ILE A 158 -15.49 10.16 -46.68
C ILE A 158 -14.14 9.54 -47.06
N PRO A 159 -13.43 10.07 -48.07
CA PRO A 159 -12.10 9.57 -48.40
C PRO A 159 -11.16 9.85 -47.23
N TRP A 160 -10.75 8.78 -46.55
CA TRP A 160 -9.75 8.85 -45.49
C TRP A 160 -8.37 9.10 -46.09
N PRO A 161 -7.56 9.99 -45.51
CA PRO A 161 -6.17 10.15 -45.94
C PRO A 161 -5.37 8.90 -45.58
N ASP A 162 -4.55 8.42 -46.51
CA ASP A 162 -3.58 7.35 -46.27
C ASP A 162 -2.51 7.86 -45.30
N ILE A 163 -2.60 7.46 -44.03
CA ILE A 163 -1.60 7.76 -43.01
C ILE A 163 -0.60 6.60 -42.96
N PRO A 164 0.68 6.79 -43.34
CA PRO A 164 1.70 5.77 -43.20
C PRO A 164 1.99 5.57 -41.70
N TRP A 165 1.65 4.39 -41.19
CA TRP A 165 1.99 4.00 -39.81
C TRP A 165 3.47 3.62 -39.73
N PRO A 166 4.21 4.09 -38.72
CA PRO A 166 5.57 3.64 -38.49
C PRO A 166 5.58 2.20 -37.95
N ASP A 167 6.42 1.35 -38.53
CA ASP A 167 6.70 0.02 -38.00
C ASP A 167 7.51 0.16 -36.70
N ILE A 168 6.85 -0.04 -35.55
CA ILE A 168 7.49 -0.02 -34.24
C ILE A 168 7.91 -1.46 -33.89
N PRO A 169 9.21 -1.77 -33.80
CA PRO A 169 9.67 -3.07 -33.34
C PRO A 169 9.39 -3.20 -31.84
N TRP A 170 8.50 -4.12 -31.49
CA TRP A 170 8.21 -4.46 -30.10
C TRP A 170 9.42 -5.13 -29.44
N PRO A 171 9.76 -4.80 -28.17
CA PRO A 171 10.90 -5.41 -27.51
C PRO A 171 10.61 -6.87 -27.16
N THR A 172 11.50 -7.77 -27.58
CA THR A 172 11.49 -9.17 -27.17
C THR A 172 12.00 -9.28 -25.74
N ILE A 173 11.10 -9.52 -24.77
CA ILE A 173 11.47 -9.71 -23.37
C ILE A 173 11.59 -11.21 -23.11
N SER A 174 12.79 -11.67 -22.79
CA SER A 174 13.05 -13.04 -22.31
C SER A 174 12.56 -13.16 -20.86
N LEU A 175 11.54 -13.98 -20.63
CA LEU A 175 11.05 -14.24 -19.28
C LEU A 175 12.01 -15.20 -18.54
N PRO A 176 12.37 -14.92 -17.29
CA PRO A 176 13.08 -15.89 -16.45
C PRO A 176 12.17 -17.06 -16.05
N GLU A 177 12.65 -18.29 -16.21
CA GLU A 177 11.98 -19.49 -15.73
C GLU A 177 12.09 -19.56 -14.19
N PHE A 178 10.95 -19.47 -13.51
CA PHE A 178 10.90 -19.62 -12.04
C PHE A 178 9.98 -20.79 -11.66
N SER A 179 10.57 -21.87 -11.15
CA SER A 179 9.88 -22.97 -10.47
C SER A 179 9.70 -22.63 -8.98
N LEU A 180 8.63 -21.90 -8.66
CA LEU A 180 8.37 -21.46 -7.29
C LEU A 180 7.09 -22.13 -6.74
N PHE A 181 7.32 -23.24 -6.03
CA PHE A 181 6.48 -23.88 -5.00
C PHE A 181 5.32 -24.82 -5.41
N ASP A 182 5.31 -26.01 -4.80
CA ASP A 182 4.24 -27.01 -4.80
C ASP A 182 3.00 -26.54 -4.02
N PHE A 183 2.17 -25.71 -4.64
CA PHE A 183 0.82 -25.43 -4.17
C PHE A 183 -0.18 -26.09 -5.14
N THR A 184 -1.13 -26.86 -4.63
CA THR A 184 -2.23 -27.41 -5.45
C THR A 184 -3.13 -26.26 -5.90
N VAL A 185 -2.85 -25.74 -7.10
CA VAL A 185 -3.63 -24.67 -7.72
C VAL A 185 -5.00 -25.23 -8.12
N PRO A 186 -6.12 -24.57 -7.77
CA PRO A 186 -7.46 -25.00 -8.17
C PRO A 186 -7.57 -25.14 -9.70
N GLU A 187 -8.33 -26.13 -10.17
CA GLU A 187 -8.42 -26.49 -11.60
C GLU A 187 -8.87 -25.32 -12.50
N TRP A 188 -9.75 -24.45 -12.00
CA TRP A 188 -10.17 -23.25 -12.73
C TRP A 188 -9.02 -22.26 -12.96
N VAL A 189 -8.00 -22.24 -12.10
CA VAL A 189 -6.80 -21.40 -12.27
C VAL A 189 -5.89 -21.98 -13.35
N LYS A 190 -5.79 -23.31 -13.47
CA LYS A 190 -5.07 -23.97 -14.58
C LYS A 190 -5.74 -23.66 -15.92
N ALA A 191 -7.08 -23.64 -15.95
CA ALA A 191 -7.85 -23.26 -17.15
C ALA A 191 -7.66 -21.79 -17.56
N VAL A 192 -7.29 -20.91 -16.63
CA VAL A 192 -7.01 -19.48 -16.89
C VAL A 192 -5.51 -19.21 -17.07
N ALA A 193 -4.62 -20.14 -16.68
CA ALA A 193 -3.17 -20.01 -16.78
C ALA A 193 -2.67 -19.88 -18.23
N ASP A 194 -3.36 -20.49 -19.20
CA ASP A 194 -3.13 -20.28 -20.64
C ASP A 194 -3.36 -18.82 -21.08
N LYS A 195 -3.94 -17.98 -20.21
CA LYS A 195 -4.11 -16.54 -20.37
C LYS A 195 -3.35 -15.77 -19.27
N ALA A 196 -2.06 -16.06 -19.14
CA ALA A 196 -1.12 -15.52 -18.13
C ALA A 196 -1.29 -14.02 -17.76
N LYS A 197 -1.72 -13.18 -18.72
CA LYS A 197 -1.96 -11.74 -18.49
C LYS A 197 -3.01 -11.44 -17.40
N TYR A 198 -3.96 -12.35 -17.15
CA TYR A 198 -5.05 -12.12 -16.19
C TYR A 198 -4.76 -12.64 -14.77
N VAL A 199 -3.86 -13.62 -14.63
CA VAL A 199 -3.54 -14.22 -13.31
C VAL A 199 -2.41 -13.46 -12.62
N TRP A 200 -1.56 -12.78 -13.40
CA TRP A 200 -0.42 -12.01 -12.89
C TRP A 200 -0.77 -11.02 -11.77
N PRO A 201 -1.85 -10.20 -11.81
CA PRO A 201 -2.18 -9.29 -10.72
C PRO A 201 -2.44 -9.99 -9.38
N VAL A 202 -3.07 -11.18 -9.42
CA VAL A 202 -3.38 -11.96 -8.21
C VAL A 202 -2.11 -12.56 -7.61
N VAL A 203 -1.23 -13.09 -8.46
CA VAL A 203 0.08 -13.62 -8.04
C VAL A 203 0.95 -12.50 -7.47
N LEU A 204 1.02 -11.35 -8.15
CA LEU A 204 1.74 -10.18 -7.68
C LEU A 204 1.23 -9.71 -6.31
N ALA A 205 -0.10 -9.66 -6.12
CA ALA A 205 -0.70 -9.32 -4.83
C ALA A 205 -0.33 -10.32 -3.73
N ALA A 206 -0.32 -11.62 -4.02
CA ALA A 206 0.07 -12.66 -3.06
C ALA A 206 1.56 -12.56 -2.68
N VAL A 207 2.44 -12.35 -3.65
CA VAL A 207 3.89 -12.14 -3.41
C VAL A 207 4.11 -10.88 -2.57
N LEU A 208 3.48 -9.77 -2.92
CA LEU A 208 3.56 -8.52 -2.15
C LEU A 208 3.05 -8.70 -0.72
N ALA A 209 1.94 -9.41 -0.52
CA ALA A 209 1.40 -9.68 0.81
C ALA A 209 2.37 -10.52 1.66
N ASN A 210 2.98 -11.56 1.09
CA ASN A 210 3.96 -12.39 1.81
C ASN A 210 5.24 -11.61 2.13
N ARG A 211 5.72 -10.78 1.20
CA ARG A 211 6.88 -9.91 1.42
C ARG A 211 6.60 -8.88 2.51
N GLU A 212 5.39 -8.33 2.56
CA GLU A 212 4.95 -7.43 3.64
C GLU A 212 4.96 -8.13 5.01
N VAL A 213 4.50 -9.39 5.09
CA VAL A 213 4.58 -10.17 6.35
C VAL A 213 6.03 -10.39 6.78
N ALA A 214 6.92 -10.75 5.84
CA ALA A 214 8.34 -10.93 6.14
C ALA A 214 9.02 -9.63 6.56
N ARG A 215 8.68 -8.49 5.92
CA ARG A 215 9.17 -7.15 6.27
C ARG A 215 8.82 -6.81 7.72
N ARG A 216 7.56 -6.99 8.12
CA ARG A 216 7.11 -6.67 9.49
C ARG A 216 7.88 -7.44 10.54
N ARG A 217 8.09 -8.74 10.34
CA ARG A 217 8.89 -9.57 11.25
C ARG A 217 10.31 -9.03 11.43
N ARG A 218 10.97 -8.66 10.33
CA ARG A 218 12.32 -8.08 10.35
C ARG A 218 12.36 -6.71 11.03
N GLN A 219 11.31 -5.91 10.86
CA GLN A 219 11.21 -4.60 11.53
C GLN A 219 11.01 -4.77 13.04
N ASP A 220 10.12 -5.66 13.47
CA ASP A 220 9.91 -5.97 14.89
C ASP A 220 11.21 -6.46 15.55
N GLU A 221 12.00 -7.27 14.83
CA GLU A 221 13.29 -7.76 15.32
C GLU A 221 14.36 -6.65 15.40
N ARG A 222 14.40 -5.73 14.43
CA ARG A 222 15.30 -4.57 14.46
C ARG A 222 14.98 -3.63 15.61
N LYS A 223 13.70 -3.32 15.84
CA LYS A 223 13.28 -2.47 16.96
C LYS A 223 13.77 -3.03 18.30
N ARG A 224 13.59 -4.33 18.52
CA ARG A 224 14.08 -5.01 19.73
C ARG A 224 15.60 -4.91 19.90
N GLN A 225 16.37 -5.04 18.82
CA GLN A 225 17.83 -4.91 18.87
C GLN A 225 18.28 -3.47 19.19
N THR A 226 17.52 -2.47 18.75
CA THR A 226 17.79 -1.06 19.05
C THR A 226 17.38 -0.68 20.48
N ASP A 227 16.33 -1.31 21.02
CA ASP A 227 15.85 -1.08 22.39
C ASP A 227 16.70 -1.81 23.46
N ASP A 228 17.43 -2.87 23.09
CA ASP A 228 18.37 -3.54 23.99
C ASP A 228 19.69 -2.75 24.08
N PRO A 229 20.12 -2.29 25.28
CA PRO A 229 21.42 -1.67 25.45
C PRO A 229 22.52 -2.71 25.13
N PRO A 230 23.67 -2.30 24.56
CA PRO A 230 24.78 -3.22 24.37
C PRO A 230 25.20 -3.76 25.74
N THR A 231 24.92 -5.03 26.00
CA THR A 231 25.61 -5.74 27.07
C THR A 231 27.05 -5.86 26.62
N ASP A 232 27.90 -4.97 27.10
CA ASP A 232 29.34 -5.16 27.10
C ASP A 232 29.63 -6.52 27.74
N SER A 233 29.86 -7.53 26.89
CA SER A 233 30.55 -8.74 27.29
C SER A 233 32.03 -8.39 27.35
N GLU A 234 32.43 -7.75 28.44
CA GLU A 234 33.80 -7.82 28.93
C GLU A 234 33.97 -9.18 29.63
N ASP A 235 34.73 -10.07 28.99
CA ASP A 235 35.56 -11.12 29.63
C ASP A 235 36.70 -11.51 28.67
#